data_AF-A0A0G0VEF8-F1
#
_entry.id   AF-A0A0G0VEF8-F1
#
_cell.length_a   1.000
_cell.length_b   1.000
_cell.length_c   1.000
_cell.angle_alpha   90.00
_cell.angle_beta   90.00
_cell.angle_gamma   90.00
#
_symmetry.space_group_name_H-M   'P 1'
#
loop_
_entity.id
_entity.type
_entity.pdbx_description
1 polymer ?
#
loop_
_entity_poly.entity_id
_entity_poly.type
_entity_poly.pdbx_seq_one_letter_code
_entity_poly.pdbx_strand_id
1 'polypeptide(L)'
;MSKLLKSKFLLGVLVVTVLVVGGVVAVKADTAAAESCSITTTLRAGSTGVEVQCLQTVVGAVADGNFGPMTKAAVMAWQAGKGLVADGVFGPLSRANWMGSVGTWQAGCTSGSGYSTTTGLLCTSTGTFPAGCTSTSGYSSTTGAKCDGSGSTPTGPLTGGAGSITVDDLPTYASEEVGEGEEDVKVLAFEVEAEGSDVEITSVKVEFVESGATSSEDLDDYAQSVSVWFDGEKVGEADVDDFSESSTEVWTRSISLDSGVIIREDDTEKLEIAITANNTIDSNDSDTDLWTVDVLNARFEDAEGVVTTESTIPAGVAKVFSWVKENQKLFD
;
A
#
# COMPACT_ATOMS: atom_id res chain seq x y z
N MET A 1 62.44 68.80 -0.52
CA MET A 1 63.26 69.52 -1.52
C MET A 1 64.11 68.47 -2.21
N SER A 2 63.83 68.11 -3.47
CA SER A 2 64.55 68.67 -4.64
C SER A 2 66.07 68.66 -4.40
N LYS A 3 66.94 68.00 -5.16
CA LYS A 3 66.99 67.73 -6.61
C LYS A 3 68.32 66.96 -6.84
N LEU A 4 68.32 65.91 -7.65
CA LEU A 4 68.90 65.88 -9.01
C LEU A 4 70.42 65.63 -9.17
N LEU A 5 70.68 64.72 -10.11
CA LEU A 5 71.65 64.79 -11.22
C LEU A 5 73.13 64.46 -10.95
N LYS A 6 73.59 63.41 -11.64
CA LYS A 6 74.60 63.41 -12.73
C LYS A 6 74.43 62.08 -13.50
N SER A 7 73.94 62.00 -14.75
CA SER A 7 74.55 62.43 -16.04
C SER A 7 75.83 61.62 -16.36
N LYS A 8 76.11 61.05 -17.53
CA LYS A 8 75.50 60.90 -18.88
C LYS A 8 76.50 60.02 -19.68
N PHE A 9 76.03 59.14 -20.55
CA PHE A 9 76.70 58.69 -21.79
C PHE A 9 75.54 58.27 -22.72
N LEU A 10 75.07 59.07 -23.70
CA LEU A 10 75.62 59.33 -25.05
C LEU A 10 76.08 58.02 -25.72
N LEU A 11 75.68 57.63 -26.93
CA LEU A 11 75.02 58.29 -28.06
C LEU A 11 74.67 57.17 -29.06
N GLY A 12 73.48 57.17 -29.66
CA GLY A 12 73.08 56.18 -30.65
C GLY A 12 71.70 56.46 -31.21
N VAL A 13 71.54 57.61 -31.87
CA VAL A 13 70.31 58.03 -32.55
C VAL A 13 70.26 57.37 -33.93
N LEU A 14 69.30 56.47 -34.14
CA LEU A 14 68.86 56.04 -35.47
C LEU A 14 67.49 56.68 -35.71
N VAL A 15 67.46 57.73 -36.54
CA VAL A 15 66.22 58.37 -37.00
C VAL A 15 65.61 57.45 -38.07
N VAL A 16 64.48 56.82 -37.75
CA VAL A 16 63.60 56.20 -38.75
C VAL A 16 62.27 56.94 -38.69
N THR A 17 62.03 57.71 -39.75
CA THR A 17 60.77 58.35 -40.11
C THR A 17 59.69 57.28 -40.30
N VAL A 18 58.74 57.21 -39.38
CA VAL A 18 57.53 56.37 -39.50
C VAL A 18 56.50 57.12 -40.37
N LEU A 19 56.35 56.64 -41.59
CA LEU A 19 55.22 56.94 -42.48
C LEU A 19 53.96 56.32 -41.85
N VAL A 20 53.01 57.14 -41.40
CA VAL A 20 51.72 56.66 -40.87
C VAL A 20 50.83 56.28 -42.04
N VAL A 21 50.75 54.98 -42.34
CA VAL A 21 49.72 54.40 -43.21
C VAL A 21 49.10 53.21 -42.48
N GLY A 22 47.82 53.37 -42.12
CA GLY A 22 46.82 52.31 -41.94
C GLY A 22 47.22 51.11 -41.07
N GLY A 23 46.93 51.18 -39.77
CA GLY A 23 46.97 50.00 -38.91
C GLY A 23 46.51 50.33 -37.50
N VAL A 24 45.20 50.33 -37.26
CA VAL A 24 44.63 50.28 -35.91
C VAL A 24 45.04 48.95 -35.28
N VAL A 25 46.13 48.93 -34.52
CA VAL A 25 46.38 47.83 -33.58
C VAL A 25 45.46 48.09 -32.40
N ALA A 26 44.25 47.57 -32.48
CA ALA A 26 43.43 47.39 -31.31
C ALA A 26 44.24 46.55 -30.33
N VAL A 27 44.72 47.18 -29.24
CA VAL A 27 44.99 46.45 -28.01
C VAL A 27 43.65 45.83 -27.66
N LYS A 28 43.43 44.59 -28.07
CA LYS A 28 42.39 43.76 -27.47
C LYS A 28 42.73 43.80 -25.99
N ALA A 29 41.90 44.50 -25.23
CA ALA A 29 41.59 43.98 -23.92
C ALA A 29 41.21 42.53 -24.20
N ASP A 30 42.05 41.58 -23.76
CA ASP A 30 41.55 40.25 -23.50
C ASP A 30 40.54 40.44 -22.36
N THR A 31 39.33 40.85 -22.75
CA THR A 31 38.13 40.34 -22.12
C THR A 31 38.23 38.85 -22.31
N ALA A 32 38.94 38.19 -21.38
CA ALA A 32 38.80 36.77 -21.15
C ALA A 32 37.30 36.54 -21.16
N ALA A 33 36.84 35.85 -22.19
CA ALA A 33 35.48 35.36 -22.24
C ALA A 33 35.22 34.75 -20.86
N ALA A 34 34.06 35.04 -20.28
CA ALA A 34 33.60 34.27 -19.13
C ALA A 34 33.58 32.80 -19.59
N GLU A 35 34.67 32.08 -19.32
CA GLU A 35 34.78 30.65 -19.48
C GLU A 35 33.56 30.12 -18.74
N SER A 36 32.66 29.47 -19.47
CA SER A 36 31.47 28.88 -18.89
C SER A 36 31.94 28.00 -17.74
N CYS A 37 31.67 28.44 -16.51
CA CYS A 37 32.15 27.77 -15.33
C CYS A 37 31.65 26.34 -15.34
N SER A 38 32.55 25.41 -15.63
CA SER A 38 32.25 23.98 -15.70
C SER A 38 33.25 23.27 -14.81
N ILE A 39 32.77 22.82 -13.65
CA ILE A 39 33.56 22.03 -12.73
C ILE A 39 33.25 20.58 -13.05
N THR A 40 34.09 19.88 -13.82
CA THR A 40 33.77 18.50 -14.24
C THR A 40 34.33 17.46 -13.27
N THR A 41 35.34 17.82 -12.48
CA THR A 41 36.03 16.92 -11.56
C THR A 41 35.67 17.18 -10.10
N THR A 42 36.04 16.26 -9.20
CA THR A 42 35.90 16.46 -7.75
C THR A 42 37.07 17.31 -7.25
N LEU A 43 36.76 18.45 -6.63
CA LEU A 43 37.77 19.37 -6.10
C LEU A 43 37.88 19.23 -4.57
N ARG A 44 39.11 19.16 -4.07
CA ARG A 44 39.43 19.00 -2.64
C ARG A 44 40.74 19.73 -2.29
N ALA A 45 41.10 19.75 -1.01
CA ALA A 45 42.37 20.32 -0.58
C ALA A 45 43.56 19.79 -1.41
N GLY A 46 44.35 20.71 -1.96
CA GLY A 46 45.46 20.43 -2.86
C GLY A 46 45.12 20.42 -4.35
N SER A 47 43.84 20.49 -4.75
CA SER A 47 43.44 20.74 -6.14
C SER A 47 43.89 22.14 -6.58
N THR A 48 44.30 22.28 -7.84
CA THR A 48 44.69 23.57 -8.44
C THR A 48 44.13 23.73 -9.85
N GLY A 49 43.98 24.96 -10.32
CA GLY A 49 43.66 25.28 -11.71
C GLY A 49 42.32 26.00 -11.89
N VAL A 50 41.87 26.10 -13.14
CA VAL A 50 40.73 26.93 -13.54
C VAL A 50 39.40 26.48 -12.93
N GLU A 51 39.19 25.17 -12.73
CA GLU A 51 37.99 24.65 -12.05
C GLU A 51 37.94 25.09 -10.58
N VAL A 52 39.10 25.15 -9.90
CA VAL A 52 39.20 25.63 -8.50
C VAL A 52 38.95 27.13 -8.44
N GLN A 53 39.47 27.89 -9.40
CA GLN A 53 39.23 29.31 -9.49
C GLN A 53 37.74 29.62 -9.66
N CYS A 54 37.05 28.80 -10.45
CA CYS A 54 35.61 28.94 -10.55
C CYS A 54 34.87 28.52 -9.28
N LEU A 55 35.23 27.39 -8.67
CA LEU A 55 34.66 26.97 -7.38
C LEU A 55 34.78 28.08 -6.34
N GLN A 56 35.95 28.71 -6.23
CA GLN A 56 36.20 29.80 -5.29
C GLN A 56 35.23 30.97 -5.50
N THR A 57 34.91 31.28 -6.76
CA THR A 57 33.90 32.30 -7.10
C THR A 57 32.50 31.88 -6.63
N VAL A 58 32.15 30.60 -6.75
CA VAL A 58 30.85 30.05 -6.32
C VAL A 58 30.69 30.08 -4.80
N VAL A 59 31.74 29.73 -4.05
CA VAL A 59 31.68 29.62 -2.58
C VAL A 59 32.08 30.90 -1.85
N GLY A 60 32.42 31.97 -2.58
CA GLY A 60 32.82 33.26 -2.01
C GLY A 60 34.23 33.27 -1.40
N ALA A 61 35.14 32.44 -1.90
CA ALA A 61 36.56 32.42 -1.54
C ALA A 61 37.40 33.26 -2.53
N VAL A 62 38.65 33.56 -2.16
CA VAL A 62 39.60 34.22 -3.07
C VAL A 62 39.90 33.30 -4.25
N ALA A 63 39.58 33.76 -5.47
CA ALA A 63 39.73 33.00 -6.71
C ALA A 63 41.20 33.00 -7.22
N ASP A 64 42.10 32.37 -6.46
CA ASP A 64 43.52 32.24 -6.77
C ASP A 64 43.87 30.92 -7.50
N GLY A 65 42.88 30.06 -7.73
CA GLY A 65 43.04 28.77 -8.39
C GLY A 65 43.68 27.70 -7.51
N ASN A 66 43.87 27.93 -6.21
CA ASN A 66 44.48 26.98 -5.28
C ASN A 66 43.51 26.56 -4.17
N PHE A 67 43.23 25.25 -4.08
CA PHE A 67 42.32 24.72 -3.05
C PHE A 67 43.07 24.54 -1.72
N GLY A 68 43.28 25.64 -1.02
CA GLY A 68 43.88 25.68 0.32
C GLY A 68 42.86 25.53 1.46
N PRO A 69 43.31 25.64 2.73
CA PRO A 69 42.45 25.53 3.91
C PRO A 69 41.29 26.53 3.92
N MET A 70 41.51 27.75 3.40
CA MET A 70 40.46 28.78 3.30
C MET A 70 39.37 28.39 2.29
N THR A 71 39.75 27.85 1.13
CA THR A 71 38.80 27.31 0.14
C THR A 71 38.00 26.15 0.71
N LYS A 72 38.65 25.25 1.47
CA LYS A 72 37.97 24.14 2.16
C LYS A 72 36.91 24.65 3.14
N ALA A 73 37.25 25.64 3.97
CA ALA A 73 36.31 26.22 4.92
C ALA A 73 35.11 26.88 4.22
N ALA A 74 35.35 27.59 3.12
CA ALA A 74 34.29 28.19 2.30
C ALA A 74 33.37 27.14 1.66
N VAL A 75 33.93 26.02 1.17
CA VAL A 75 33.14 24.90 0.64
C VAL A 75 32.27 24.27 1.73
N MET A 76 32.82 24.04 2.93
CA MET A 76 32.04 23.52 4.06
C MET A 76 30.89 24.46 4.45
N ALA A 77 31.12 25.76 4.50
CA ALA A 77 30.09 26.75 4.80
C ALA A 77 29.00 26.81 3.72
N TRP A 78 29.41 26.75 2.45
CA TRP A 78 28.48 26.69 1.32
C TRP A 78 27.65 25.41 1.35
N GLN A 79 28.27 24.26 1.59
CA GLN A 79 27.60 22.96 1.72
C GLN A 79 26.57 22.97 2.86
N ALA A 80 26.95 23.47 4.04
CA ALA A 80 26.05 23.60 5.18
C ALA A 80 24.85 24.49 4.86
N GLY A 81 25.07 25.63 4.18
CA GLY A 81 24.00 26.52 3.71
C GLY A 81 23.09 25.92 2.64
N LYS A 82 23.50 24.82 2.01
CA LYS A 82 22.73 24.08 1.01
C LYS A 82 22.13 22.77 1.54
N GLY A 83 22.21 22.51 2.84
CA GLY A 83 21.72 21.27 3.46
C GLY A 83 22.54 20.03 3.08
N LEU A 84 23.76 20.21 2.59
CA LEU A 84 24.70 19.13 2.28
C LEU A 84 25.60 18.84 3.48
N VAL A 85 26.20 17.64 3.50
CA VAL A 85 27.27 17.32 4.45
C VAL A 85 28.45 18.25 4.19
N ALA A 86 28.85 19.01 5.22
CA ALA A 86 29.95 19.97 5.16
C ALA A 86 31.31 19.27 5.26
N ASP A 87 31.66 18.44 4.28
CA ASP A 87 32.92 17.68 4.23
C ASP A 87 34.09 18.47 3.62
N GLY A 88 33.82 19.61 2.99
CA GLY A 88 34.81 20.47 2.35
C GLY A 88 35.34 19.92 1.03
N VAL A 89 34.62 18.98 0.42
CA VAL A 89 34.93 18.38 -0.89
C VAL A 89 33.84 18.76 -1.89
N PHE A 90 34.21 19.49 -2.93
CA PHE A 90 33.28 19.83 -4.00
C PHE A 90 33.17 18.68 -5.00
N GLY A 91 32.45 17.64 -4.59
CA GLY A 91 32.18 16.43 -5.36
C GLY A 91 30.88 16.48 -6.18
N PRO A 92 30.46 15.33 -6.73
CA PRO A 92 29.27 15.24 -7.60
C PRO A 92 27.99 15.82 -6.98
N LEU A 93 27.76 15.63 -5.67
CA LEU A 93 26.60 16.20 -4.97
C LEU A 93 26.66 17.73 -4.86
N SER A 94 27.81 18.29 -4.51
CA SER A 94 28.00 19.75 -4.46
C SER A 94 27.82 20.37 -5.84
N ARG A 95 28.32 19.69 -6.88
CA ARG A 95 28.12 20.10 -8.27
C ARG A 95 26.66 20.02 -8.71
N ALA A 96 25.95 18.93 -8.40
CA ALA A 96 24.53 18.78 -8.74
C ALA A 96 23.67 19.85 -8.07
N ASN A 97 23.95 20.17 -6.79
CA ASN A 97 23.31 21.26 -6.07
C ASN A 97 23.61 22.63 -6.68
N TRP A 98 24.86 22.88 -7.06
CA TRP A 98 25.27 24.11 -7.71
C TRP A 98 24.65 24.29 -9.11
N MET A 99 24.54 23.21 -9.89
CA MET A 99 23.92 23.23 -11.23
C MET A 99 22.38 23.20 -11.21
N GLY A 100 21.76 23.32 -10.02
CA GLY A 100 20.29 23.28 -9.87
C GLY A 100 19.66 21.92 -10.25
N SER A 101 20.48 20.87 -10.38
CA SER A 101 20.06 19.51 -10.73
C SER A 101 20.02 18.62 -9.50
N VAL A 102 19.33 19.07 -8.44
CA VAL A 102 19.10 18.22 -7.26
C VAL A 102 17.97 17.26 -7.53
N GLY A 103 18.31 16.00 -7.76
CA GLY A 103 17.47 14.91 -7.26
C GLY A 103 17.37 15.05 -5.75
N THR A 104 16.16 15.02 -5.20
CA THR A 104 15.90 14.94 -3.77
C THR A 104 16.34 13.58 -3.25
N TRP A 105 17.59 13.46 -2.80
CA TRP A 105 18.12 12.23 -2.21
C TRP A 105 17.82 12.18 -0.70
N GLN A 106 17.48 11.00 -0.20
CA GLN A 106 17.20 10.77 1.21
C GLN A 106 18.47 10.86 2.09
N ALA A 107 18.28 11.16 3.38
CA ALA A 107 19.37 11.25 4.36
C ALA A 107 20.17 9.94 4.45
N GLY A 108 21.49 10.06 4.56
CA GLY A 108 22.41 8.91 4.63
C GLY A 108 22.94 8.40 3.28
N CYS A 109 22.58 9.07 2.17
CA CYS A 109 23.06 8.76 0.83
C CYS A 109 24.11 9.76 0.31
N THR A 110 25.18 9.24 -0.29
CA THR A 110 26.27 10.01 -0.90
C THR A 110 26.28 9.98 -2.43
N SER A 111 25.44 9.14 -3.04
CA SER A 111 25.27 8.98 -4.50
C SER A 111 23.88 8.40 -4.82
N GLY A 112 23.38 8.60 -6.05
CA GLY A 112 22.19 7.91 -6.58
C GLY A 112 22.46 6.45 -6.94
N SER A 113 23.32 5.78 -6.19
CA SER A 113 23.68 4.37 -6.33
C SER A 113 24.18 3.90 -4.97
N GLY A 114 23.85 2.65 -4.60
CA GLY A 114 24.09 2.13 -3.26
C GLY A 114 22.88 2.29 -2.34
N TYR A 115 23.09 2.03 -1.05
CA TYR A 115 22.05 2.06 -0.01
C TYR A 115 22.35 3.13 1.04
N SER A 116 21.32 3.76 1.59
CA SER A 116 21.45 4.73 2.68
C SER A 116 22.08 4.06 3.89
N THR A 117 23.11 4.68 4.43
CA THR A 117 23.76 4.22 5.67
C THR A 117 22.91 4.46 6.92
N THR A 118 21.85 5.26 6.80
CA THR A 118 20.93 5.59 7.89
C THR A 118 19.65 4.77 7.85
N THR A 119 19.11 4.51 6.65
CA THR A 119 17.81 3.84 6.47
C THR A 119 17.91 2.48 5.79
N GLY A 120 19.06 2.11 5.20
CA GLY A 120 19.24 0.83 4.49
C GLY A 120 18.58 0.73 3.11
N LEU A 121 17.91 1.79 2.64
CA LEU A 121 17.18 1.81 1.37
C LEU A 121 18.05 2.20 0.18
N LEU A 122 17.67 1.81 -1.04
CA LEU A 122 18.37 2.26 -2.25
C LEU A 122 18.38 3.78 -2.32
N CYS A 123 19.55 4.37 -2.56
CA CYS A 123 19.69 5.82 -2.66
C CYS A 123 18.97 6.43 -3.86
N THR A 124 18.49 5.60 -4.79
CA THR A 124 17.63 6.00 -5.92
C THR A 124 16.14 5.99 -5.61
N SER A 125 15.69 5.37 -4.51
CA SER A 125 14.27 5.38 -4.18
C SER A 125 13.91 6.72 -3.56
N THR A 126 13.23 7.57 -4.34
CA THR A 126 12.36 8.62 -3.83
C THR A 126 11.07 8.02 -3.24
N GLY A 127 11.18 6.92 -2.49
CA GLY A 127 10.06 6.32 -1.80
C GLY A 127 9.92 7.00 -0.45
N THR A 128 9.12 8.07 -0.38
CA THR A 128 8.46 8.36 0.90
C THR A 128 7.59 7.14 1.18
N PHE A 129 8.00 6.32 2.13
CA PHE A 129 7.16 5.25 2.59
C PHE A 129 5.81 5.84 3.03
N PRO A 130 4.67 5.16 2.74
CA PRO A 130 3.41 5.52 3.34
C PRO A 130 3.59 5.69 4.87
N ALA A 131 2.92 6.67 5.47
CA ALA A 131 3.00 6.89 6.91
C ALA A 131 2.67 5.58 7.64
N GLY A 132 3.55 5.08 8.51
CA GLY A 132 3.40 3.79 9.20
C GLY A 132 4.25 2.63 8.65
N CYS A 133 4.99 2.84 7.56
CA CYS A 133 5.92 1.86 6.98
C CYS A 133 7.39 2.18 7.33
N THR A 134 8.19 1.13 7.62
CA THR A 134 9.64 1.24 7.91
C THR A 134 10.52 0.57 6.85
N SER A 135 9.95 -0.16 5.89
CA SER A 135 10.65 -0.83 4.78
C SER A 135 9.73 -0.94 3.57
N THR A 136 10.22 -1.33 2.38
CA THR A 136 9.37 -1.63 1.20
C THR A 136 8.56 -2.92 1.35
N SER A 137 8.87 -3.73 2.37
CA SER A 137 8.19 -4.99 2.65
C SER A 137 7.13 -4.78 3.73
N GLY A 138 6.00 -5.48 3.56
CA GLY A 138 4.86 -5.39 4.46
C GLY A 138 3.91 -4.23 4.14
N TYR A 139 3.03 -3.95 5.10
CA TYR A 139 1.98 -2.95 4.99
C TYR A 139 2.12 -1.89 6.08
N SER A 140 1.60 -0.71 5.82
CA SER A 140 1.61 0.38 6.79
C SER A 140 0.73 0.04 7.98
N SER A 141 1.33 0.06 9.17
CA SER A 141 0.59 -0.06 10.45
C SER A 141 -0.37 1.10 10.73
N THR A 142 -0.27 2.21 10.01
CA THR A 142 -1.10 3.41 10.21
C THR A 142 -2.13 3.60 9.12
N THR A 143 -1.86 3.13 7.89
CA THR A 143 -2.70 3.40 6.72
C THR A 143 -3.09 2.15 5.92
N GLY A 144 -2.65 0.94 6.30
CA GLY A 144 -2.91 -0.30 5.57
C GLY A 144 -2.24 -0.42 4.19
N ALA A 145 -1.78 0.68 3.60
CA ALA A 145 -1.15 0.70 2.28
C ALA A 145 0.14 -0.13 2.21
N LYS A 146 0.34 -0.82 1.08
CA LYS A 146 1.56 -1.59 0.77
C LYS A 146 2.78 -0.68 0.81
N CYS A 147 3.82 -1.10 1.53
CA CYS A 147 4.95 -0.22 1.78
C CYS A 147 5.87 0.00 0.57
N ASP A 148 5.71 -0.76 -0.51
CA ASP A 148 6.40 -0.54 -1.78
C ASP A 148 5.75 0.55 -2.66
N GLY A 149 4.63 1.12 -2.22
CA GLY A 149 3.90 2.16 -2.94
C GLY A 149 3.17 1.66 -4.20
N SER A 150 3.09 0.35 -4.41
CA SER A 150 2.42 -0.26 -5.56
C SER A 150 0.95 -0.61 -5.29
N GLY A 151 0.51 -0.57 -4.03
CA GLY A 151 -0.86 -0.88 -3.63
C GLY A 151 -1.80 0.32 -3.59
N SER A 152 -3.07 0.09 -3.92
CA SER A 152 -4.19 0.92 -3.45
C SER A 152 -4.13 1.02 -1.92
N THR A 153 -4.38 2.20 -1.37
CA THR A 153 -4.66 2.30 0.07
C THR A 153 -6.00 1.61 0.30
N PRO A 154 -6.07 0.53 1.09
CA PRO A 154 -7.34 -0.09 1.42
C PRO A 154 -8.16 0.96 2.18
N THR A 155 -9.23 1.44 1.57
CA THR A 155 -10.19 2.30 2.26
C THR A 155 -11.17 1.39 2.97
N GLY A 156 -10.87 1.05 4.23
CA GLY A 156 -11.71 0.16 4.99
C GLY A 156 -11.08 -0.27 6.31
N PRO A 157 -11.82 -1.07 7.09
CA PRO A 157 -11.36 -1.61 8.37
C PRO A 157 -10.37 -2.79 8.25
N LEU A 158 -10.14 -3.30 7.03
CA LEU A 158 -9.27 -4.43 6.73
C LEU A 158 -7.80 -4.02 6.66
N THR A 159 -6.92 -4.82 7.27
CA THR A 159 -5.47 -4.69 7.24
C THR A 159 -4.86 -5.99 6.73
N GLY A 160 -3.77 -5.91 5.95
CA GLY A 160 -3.10 -7.12 5.45
C GLY A 160 -2.79 -7.03 3.96
N GLY A 161 -2.50 -8.18 3.36
CA GLY A 161 -2.22 -8.31 1.92
C GLY A 161 -3.29 -9.08 1.18
N ALA A 162 -2.85 -9.91 0.23
CA ALA A 162 -3.71 -10.89 -0.39
C ALA A 162 -4.08 -11.95 0.65
N GLY A 163 -5.38 -12.19 0.82
CA GLY A 163 -5.91 -13.12 1.82
C GLY A 163 -6.51 -14.38 1.21
N SER A 164 -6.61 -15.43 2.02
CA SER A 164 -7.45 -16.60 1.76
C SER A 164 -8.28 -16.94 3.00
N ILE A 165 -9.31 -17.75 2.81
CA ILE A 165 -10.08 -18.30 3.94
C ILE A 165 -10.11 -19.82 3.87
N THR A 166 -10.29 -20.47 5.01
CA THR A 166 -10.83 -21.82 5.11
C THR A 166 -12.23 -21.74 5.72
N VAL A 167 -13.07 -22.72 5.39
CA VAL A 167 -14.42 -22.83 5.93
C VAL A 167 -14.62 -24.25 6.43
N ASP A 168 -14.88 -24.38 7.73
CA ASP A 168 -14.96 -25.67 8.41
C ASP A 168 -16.30 -25.85 9.13
N ASP A 169 -16.76 -27.11 9.21
CA ASP A 169 -17.98 -27.46 9.92
C ASP A 169 -17.83 -27.27 11.43
N LEU A 170 -18.86 -26.70 12.06
CA LEU A 170 -19.02 -26.78 13.50
C LEU A 170 -20.04 -27.87 13.84
N PRO A 171 -19.76 -28.78 14.78
CA PRO A 171 -20.71 -29.82 15.19
C PRO A 171 -21.92 -29.28 15.96
N THR A 172 -22.05 -27.96 16.09
CA THR A 172 -23.18 -27.30 16.76
C THR A 172 -24.41 -27.33 15.85
N TYR A 173 -25.59 -27.45 16.47
CA TYR A 173 -26.89 -27.60 15.82
C TYR A 173 -26.99 -28.92 15.04
N ALA A 174 -27.63 -29.90 15.67
CA ALA A 174 -27.80 -31.21 15.10
C ALA A 174 -29.19 -31.72 15.48
N SER A 175 -30.08 -31.79 14.47
CA SER A 175 -31.48 -32.15 14.65
C SER A 175 -32.27 -31.10 15.41
N GLU A 176 -32.11 -29.83 15.01
CA GLU A 176 -32.93 -28.74 15.54
C GLU A 176 -34.38 -28.85 15.03
N GLU A 177 -35.32 -28.43 15.87
CA GLU A 177 -36.75 -28.42 15.57
C GLU A 177 -37.23 -26.98 15.43
N VAL A 178 -37.58 -26.60 14.20
CA VAL A 178 -38.08 -25.26 13.87
C VAL A 178 -39.61 -25.27 13.97
N GLY A 179 -40.14 -24.55 14.96
CA GLY A 179 -41.56 -24.49 15.23
C GLY A 179 -42.32 -23.53 14.31
N GLU A 180 -43.60 -23.83 14.03
CA GLU A 180 -44.52 -22.91 13.36
C GLU A 180 -44.49 -21.51 14.00
N GLY A 181 -44.23 -20.49 13.18
CA GLY A 181 -44.13 -19.10 13.60
C GLY A 181 -42.93 -18.74 14.47
N GLU A 182 -41.96 -19.65 14.67
CA GLU A 182 -40.70 -19.31 15.34
C GLU A 182 -39.79 -18.49 14.44
N GLU A 183 -39.14 -17.48 15.04
CA GLU A 183 -38.26 -16.56 14.34
C GLU A 183 -36.79 -16.85 14.68
N ASP A 184 -35.91 -16.74 13.68
CA ASP A 184 -34.45 -16.79 13.82
C ASP A 184 -33.88 -18.03 14.55
N VAL A 185 -34.47 -19.20 14.35
CA VAL A 185 -34.01 -20.49 14.90
C VAL A 185 -32.70 -20.90 14.23
N LYS A 186 -31.61 -21.04 15.00
CA LYS A 186 -30.30 -21.47 14.49
C LYS A 186 -30.34 -22.95 14.14
N VAL A 187 -29.88 -23.30 12.94
CA VAL A 187 -29.89 -24.69 12.45
C VAL A 187 -28.53 -25.18 11.97
N LEU A 188 -27.58 -24.27 11.75
CA LEU A 188 -26.22 -24.59 11.28
C LEU A 188 -25.24 -23.54 11.77
N ALA A 189 -24.03 -23.98 12.12
CA ALA A 189 -22.89 -23.12 12.39
C ALA A 189 -21.67 -23.60 11.62
N PHE A 190 -20.79 -22.68 11.27
CA PHE A 190 -19.52 -22.98 10.61
C PHE A 190 -18.45 -21.99 11.06
N GLU A 191 -17.20 -22.44 11.01
CA GLU A 191 -16.03 -21.63 11.30
C GLU A 191 -15.41 -21.15 9.99
N VAL A 192 -14.89 -19.92 10.03
CA VAL A 192 -14.11 -19.35 8.94
C VAL A 192 -12.81 -18.82 9.53
N GLU A 193 -11.68 -19.28 9.00
CA GLU A 193 -10.34 -18.83 9.38
C GLU A 193 -9.76 -17.99 8.25
N ALA A 194 -9.13 -16.87 8.59
CA ALA A 194 -8.48 -15.98 7.62
C ALA A 194 -6.96 -16.16 7.65
N GLU A 195 -6.35 -16.33 6.49
CA GLU A 195 -4.89 -16.45 6.35
C GLU A 195 -4.31 -15.33 5.47
N GLY A 196 -3.20 -14.74 5.91
CA GLY A 196 -2.41 -13.77 5.14
C GLY A 196 -3.00 -12.36 5.01
N SER A 197 -4.24 -12.15 5.47
CA SER A 197 -4.90 -10.85 5.54
C SER A 197 -6.12 -10.89 6.47
N ASP A 198 -6.51 -9.73 6.99
CA ASP A 198 -7.91 -9.53 7.38
C ASP A 198 -8.80 -9.74 6.15
N VAL A 199 -9.98 -10.31 6.36
CA VAL A 199 -10.99 -10.52 5.32
C VAL A 199 -12.35 -10.07 5.81
N GLU A 200 -13.17 -9.55 4.90
CA GLU A 200 -14.58 -9.27 5.15
C GLU A 200 -15.44 -10.26 4.38
N ILE A 201 -16.30 -11.02 5.08
CA ILE A 201 -17.26 -11.90 4.41
C ILE A 201 -18.39 -11.06 3.85
N THR A 202 -18.57 -11.11 2.54
CA THR A 202 -19.52 -10.28 1.79
C THR A 202 -20.80 -11.01 1.42
N SER A 203 -20.74 -12.34 1.28
CA SER A 203 -21.92 -13.16 1.05
C SER A 203 -21.67 -14.63 1.38
N VAL A 204 -22.72 -15.32 1.78
CA VAL A 204 -22.70 -16.78 2.00
C VAL A 204 -23.73 -17.41 1.06
N LYS A 205 -23.34 -18.46 0.33
CA LYS A 205 -24.28 -19.24 -0.47
C LYS A 205 -24.77 -20.45 0.32
N VAL A 206 -26.07 -20.47 0.58
CA VAL A 206 -26.74 -21.58 1.27
C VAL A 206 -27.45 -22.49 0.29
N GLU A 207 -27.60 -23.75 0.69
CA GLU A 207 -28.36 -24.79 0.00
C GLU A 207 -29.28 -25.47 1.01
N PHE A 208 -30.52 -25.71 0.59
CA PHE A 208 -31.48 -26.52 1.30
C PHE A 208 -31.91 -27.68 0.42
N VAL A 209 -31.91 -28.86 0.99
CA VAL A 209 -32.31 -30.11 0.33
C VAL A 209 -33.30 -30.81 1.23
N GLU A 210 -34.45 -31.14 0.65
CA GLU A 210 -35.39 -32.01 1.31
C GLU A 210 -34.85 -33.44 1.34
N SER A 211 -34.89 -34.07 2.52
CA SER A 211 -34.42 -35.44 2.74
C SER A 211 -35.50 -36.27 3.43
N GLY A 212 -35.94 -37.34 2.78
CA GLY A 212 -36.80 -38.34 3.40
C GLY A 212 -38.31 -38.09 3.30
N ALA A 213 -38.75 -37.08 2.56
CA ALA A 213 -40.17 -36.88 2.29
C ALA A 213 -40.76 -37.91 1.34
N THR A 214 -42.07 -38.09 1.46
CA THR A 214 -42.86 -39.02 0.62
C THR A 214 -43.59 -38.32 -0.53
N SER A 215 -43.65 -37.00 -0.47
CA SER A 215 -44.10 -36.05 -1.49
C SER A 215 -43.01 -35.01 -1.73
N SER A 216 -43.21 -34.22 -2.80
CA SER A 216 -42.43 -33.03 -3.09
C SER A 216 -42.94 -31.92 -2.20
N GLU A 217 -42.08 -31.34 -1.36
CA GLU A 217 -42.44 -30.22 -0.49
C GLU A 217 -41.61 -28.98 -0.86
N ASP A 218 -42.24 -27.81 -0.91
CA ASP A 218 -41.57 -26.56 -1.29
C ASP A 218 -41.07 -25.81 -0.05
N LEU A 219 -39.82 -25.33 -0.05
CA LEU A 219 -39.23 -24.67 1.13
C LEU A 219 -40.04 -23.45 1.62
N ASP A 220 -40.69 -22.71 0.70
CA ASP A 220 -41.53 -21.55 1.01
C ASP A 220 -42.86 -21.90 1.68
N ASP A 221 -43.27 -23.17 1.73
CA ASP A 221 -44.39 -23.61 2.56
C ASP A 221 -44.02 -23.61 4.05
N TYR A 222 -42.74 -23.79 4.37
CA TYR A 222 -42.24 -23.94 5.75
C TYR A 222 -41.51 -22.71 6.26
N ALA A 223 -40.75 -22.04 5.40
CA ALA A 223 -39.80 -20.99 5.76
C ALA A 223 -40.18 -19.66 5.11
N GLN A 224 -40.15 -18.58 5.91
CA GLN A 224 -40.30 -17.21 5.41
C GLN A 224 -38.97 -16.66 4.90
N SER A 225 -37.94 -16.80 5.72
CA SER A 225 -36.63 -16.23 5.45
C SER A 225 -35.51 -17.07 6.06
N VAL A 226 -34.32 -16.91 5.48
CA VAL A 226 -33.07 -17.47 5.99
C VAL A 226 -32.13 -16.31 6.27
N SER A 227 -31.54 -16.30 7.46
CA SER A 227 -30.63 -15.24 7.90
C SER A 227 -29.25 -15.78 8.31
N VAL A 228 -28.24 -14.94 8.16
CA VAL A 228 -26.85 -15.19 8.53
C VAL A 228 -26.51 -14.32 9.74
N TRP A 229 -25.84 -14.92 10.71
CA TRP A 229 -25.50 -14.29 11.98
C TRP A 229 -24.01 -14.35 12.27
N PHE A 230 -23.50 -13.29 12.85
CA PHE A 230 -22.09 -13.12 13.24
C PHE A 230 -22.04 -12.36 14.56
N ASP A 231 -21.25 -12.85 15.53
CA ASP A 231 -21.15 -12.32 16.90
C ASP A 231 -22.52 -12.07 17.59
N GLY A 232 -23.50 -12.94 17.30
CA GLY A 232 -24.84 -12.86 17.86
C GLY A 232 -25.72 -11.74 17.28
N GLU A 233 -25.30 -11.08 16.21
CA GLU A 233 -26.09 -10.11 15.45
C GLU A 233 -26.48 -10.67 14.06
N LYS A 234 -27.66 -10.31 13.58
CA LYS A 234 -28.11 -10.64 12.22
C LYS A 234 -27.35 -9.75 11.24
N VAL A 235 -26.60 -10.35 10.33
CA VAL A 235 -25.74 -9.65 9.37
C VAL A 235 -26.16 -9.86 7.92
N GLY A 236 -27.23 -10.61 7.67
CA GLY A 236 -27.79 -10.78 6.33
C GLY A 236 -29.06 -11.62 6.38
N GLU A 237 -29.95 -11.40 5.43
CA GLU A 237 -31.23 -12.12 5.34
C GLU A 237 -31.70 -12.18 3.89
N ALA A 238 -32.40 -13.25 3.54
CA ALA A 238 -33.10 -13.39 2.28
C ALA A 238 -34.45 -14.08 2.49
N ASP A 239 -35.48 -13.55 1.83
CA ASP A 239 -36.78 -14.20 1.73
C ASP A 239 -36.64 -15.51 0.93
N VAL A 240 -37.40 -16.53 1.31
CA VAL A 240 -37.33 -17.85 0.66
C VAL A 240 -37.90 -17.82 -0.76
N ASP A 241 -38.88 -16.95 -1.03
CA ASP A 241 -39.41 -16.65 -2.37
C ASP A 241 -38.31 -16.26 -3.38
N ASP A 242 -37.18 -15.78 -2.88
CA ASP A 242 -36.03 -15.30 -3.65
C ASP A 242 -35.01 -16.41 -3.96
N PHE A 243 -35.22 -17.63 -3.44
CA PHE A 243 -34.34 -18.77 -3.66
C PHE A 243 -34.49 -19.33 -5.07
N SER A 244 -33.38 -19.81 -5.62
CA SER A 244 -33.39 -20.57 -6.87
C SER A 244 -33.67 -22.03 -6.57
N GLU A 245 -34.81 -22.52 -7.03
CA GLU A 245 -35.21 -23.91 -6.96
C GLU A 245 -34.74 -24.70 -8.20
N SER A 246 -34.18 -25.88 -7.98
CA SER A 246 -33.83 -26.83 -9.04
C SER A 246 -34.93 -27.85 -9.29
N SER A 247 -34.89 -28.55 -10.43
CA SER A 247 -35.83 -29.64 -10.73
C SER A 247 -35.71 -30.88 -9.82
N THR A 248 -34.80 -30.87 -8.87
CA THR A 248 -34.55 -31.96 -7.90
C THR A 248 -34.74 -31.47 -6.47
N GLU A 249 -35.60 -30.47 -6.24
CA GLU A 249 -35.96 -30.00 -4.89
C GLU A 249 -34.71 -29.57 -4.10
N VAL A 250 -33.95 -28.67 -4.73
CA VAL A 250 -32.78 -28.05 -4.12
C VAL A 250 -32.94 -26.55 -4.25
N TRP A 251 -32.98 -25.86 -3.11
CA TRP A 251 -33.14 -24.42 -3.02
C TRP A 251 -31.81 -23.80 -2.68
N THR A 252 -31.35 -22.85 -3.49
CA THR A 252 -30.08 -22.15 -3.24
C THR A 252 -30.24 -20.65 -3.29
N ARG A 253 -29.49 -19.96 -2.43
CA ARG A 253 -29.41 -18.50 -2.43
C ARG A 253 -28.06 -18.02 -1.96
N SER A 254 -27.54 -16.99 -2.64
CA SER A 254 -26.43 -16.20 -2.12
C SER A 254 -27.00 -15.05 -1.29
N ILE A 255 -26.82 -15.11 0.02
CA ILE A 255 -27.25 -14.10 0.98
C ILE A 255 -26.12 -13.07 1.10
N SER A 256 -26.42 -11.81 0.78
CA SER A 256 -25.46 -10.72 0.94
C SER A 256 -25.38 -10.32 2.41
N LEU A 257 -24.17 -10.05 2.90
CA LEU A 257 -23.96 -9.63 4.28
C LEU A 257 -23.75 -8.11 4.36
N ASP A 258 -24.18 -7.54 5.48
CA ASP A 258 -23.89 -6.17 5.88
C ASP A 258 -22.38 -5.99 6.09
N SER A 259 -21.92 -4.75 5.92
CA SER A 259 -20.51 -4.44 6.16
C SER A 259 -20.15 -4.62 7.64
N GLY A 260 -19.00 -5.23 7.93
CA GLY A 260 -18.48 -5.41 9.28
C GLY A 260 -18.30 -6.86 9.72
N VAL A 261 -18.61 -7.85 8.86
CA VAL A 261 -18.31 -9.27 9.10
C VAL A 261 -16.83 -9.54 8.83
N ILE A 262 -15.97 -9.06 9.73
CA ILE A 262 -14.52 -9.05 9.57
C ILE A 262 -13.90 -10.16 10.41
N ILE A 263 -13.09 -10.98 9.74
CA ILE A 263 -12.24 -12.00 10.37
C ILE A 263 -10.81 -11.51 10.25
N ARG A 264 -10.12 -11.39 11.37
CA ARG A 264 -8.75 -10.87 11.41
C ARG A 264 -7.77 -11.93 10.93
N GLU A 265 -6.64 -11.48 10.37
CA GLU A 265 -5.55 -12.37 9.99
C GLU A 265 -5.19 -13.34 11.13
N ASP A 266 -5.11 -14.63 10.82
CA ASP A 266 -4.82 -15.75 11.72
C ASP A 266 -5.88 -15.99 12.83
N ASP A 267 -7.03 -15.32 12.77
CA ASP A 267 -8.18 -15.57 13.65
C ASP A 267 -9.21 -16.47 12.96
N THR A 268 -9.93 -17.24 13.80
CA THR A 268 -11.06 -18.08 13.40
C THR A 268 -12.33 -17.55 14.04
N GLU A 269 -13.37 -17.34 13.25
CA GLU A 269 -14.65 -16.81 13.72
C GLU A 269 -15.82 -17.70 13.30
N LYS A 270 -16.90 -17.63 14.09
CA LYS A 270 -18.12 -18.43 13.86
C LYS A 270 -19.19 -17.61 13.14
N LEU A 271 -19.78 -18.21 12.12
CA LEU A 271 -21.04 -17.76 11.52
C LEU A 271 -22.14 -18.81 11.74
N GLU A 272 -23.39 -18.34 11.81
CA GLU A 272 -24.56 -19.18 12.03
C GLU A 272 -25.64 -18.91 10.99
N ILE A 273 -26.33 -19.96 10.56
CA ILE A 273 -27.51 -19.87 9.69
C ILE A 273 -28.75 -20.07 10.56
N ALA A 274 -29.73 -19.19 10.37
CA ALA A 274 -30.99 -19.20 11.08
C ALA A 274 -32.18 -19.17 10.12
N ILE A 275 -33.31 -19.72 10.57
CA ILE A 275 -34.55 -19.81 9.80
C ILE A 275 -35.68 -19.14 10.57
N THR A 276 -36.50 -18.37 9.86
CA THR A 276 -37.80 -17.90 10.33
C THR A 276 -38.89 -18.73 9.68
N ALA A 277 -39.71 -19.39 10.49
CA ALA A 277 -40.75 -20.29 10.04
C ALA A 277 -42.02 -19.56 9.61
N ASN A 278 -42.77 -20.17 8.70
CA ASN A 278 -44.13 -19.77 8.41
C ASN A 278 -45.05 -20.01 9.60
N ASN A 279 -46.12 -19.20 9.66
CA ASN A 279 -47.19 -19.33 10.65
C ASN A 279 -48.38 -20.16 10.13
N THR A 280 -48.15 -20.97 9.10
CA THR A 280 -49.16 -21.77 8.41
C THR A 280 -48.78 -23.23 8.27
N ILE A 281 -47.68 -23.67 8.90
CA ILE A 281 -47.21 -25.07 8.83
C ILE A 281 -48.35 -26.01 9.24
N ASP A 282 -48.78 -26.87 8.32
CA ASP A 282 -49.93 -27.75 8.49
C ASP A 282 -49.52 -29.16 8.95
N SER A 283 -50.49 -30.04 9.16
CA SER A 283 -50.23 -31.39 9.72
C SER A 283 -49.72 -32.41 8.69
N ASN A 284 -49.78 -32.09 7.40
CA ASN A 284 -49.13 -32.86 6.35
C ASN A 284 -47.65 -32.47 6.20
N ASP A 285 -47.27 -31.35 6.84
CA ASP A 285 -45.97 -30.68 6.75
C ASP A 285 -45.13 -30.92 8.03
N SER A 286 -45.47 -31.90 8.88
CA SER A 286 -44.90 -31.99 10.25
C SER A 286 -44.40 -33.37 10.66
N ASP A 287 -43.24 -33.37 11.33
CA ASP A 287 -42.53 -34.42 12.09
C ASP A 287 -41.82 -35.56 11.33
N THR A 288 -42.03 -35.76 10.02
CA THR A 288 -41.29 -36.81 9.28
C THR A 288 -40.30 -36.30 8.23
N ASP A 289 -40.48 -35.07 7.76
CA ASP A 289 -39.68 -34.55 6.65
C ASP A 289 -38.43 -33.88 7.21
N LEU A 290 -37.27 -34.45 6.89
CA LEU A 290 -35.98 -33.97 7.34
C LEU A 290 -35.44 -33.01 6.30
N TRP A 291 -35.01 -31.84 6.72
CA TRP A 291 -34.37 -30.89 5.84
C TRP A 291 -32.88 -30.85 6.12
N THR A 292 -32.09 -30.81 5.07
CA THR A 292 -30.64 -30.58 5.15
C THR A 292 -30.35 -29.16 4.72
N VAL A 293 -29.63 -28.42 5.54
CA VAL A 293 -29.05 -27.11 5.18
C VAL A 293 -27.55 -27.26 5.03
N ASP A 294 -26.97 -26.67 3.99
CA ASP A 294 -25.53 -26.63 3.74
C ASP A 294 -25.09 -25.22 3.34
N VAL A 295 -23.81 -24.92 3.53
CA VAL A 295 -23.16 -23.73 2.99
C VAL A 295 -22.27 -24.19 1.87
N LEU A 296 -22.48 -23.69 0.65
CA LEU A 296 -21.75 -24.12 -0.56
C LEU A 296 -20.49 -23.30 -0.83
N ASN A 297 -20.51 -22.01 -0.50
CA ASN A 297 -19.36 -21.12 -0.61
C ASN A 297 -19.54 -19.87 0.24
N ALA A 298 -18.42 -19.26 0.56
CA ALA A 298 -18.36 -17.92 1.13
C ALA A 298 -17.59 -17.00 0.15
N ARG A 299 -18.07 -15.77 0.00
CA ARG A 299 -17.40 -14.74 -0.78
C ARG A 299 -16.82 -13.72 0.18
N PHE A 300 -15.54 -13.38 0.02
CA PHE A 300 -14.84 -12.45 0.89
C PHE A 300 -14.06 -11.40 0.10
N GLU A 301 -13.83 -10.25 0.72
CA GLU A 301 -12.91 -9.21 0.25
C GLU A 301 -11.68 -9.20 1.17
N ASP A 302 -10.47 -9.21 0.60
CA ASP A 302 -9.23 -9.06 1.36
C ASP A 302 -8.81 -7.59 1.51
N ALA A 303 -7.73 -7.35 2.27
CA ALA A 303 -7.23 -6.00 2.46
C ALA A 303 -6.68 -5.36 1.17
N GLU A 304 -6.37 -6.10 0.10
CA GLU A 304 -6.03 -5.50 -1.20
C GLU A 304 -7.29 -5.05 -1.99
N GLY A 305 -8.49 -5.34 -1.48
CA GLY A 305 -9.77 -5.09 -2.13
C GLY A 305 -10.13 -6.14 -3.18
N VAL A 306 -9.47 -7.30 -3.14
CA VAL A 306 -9.73 -8.41 -4.05
C VAL A 306 -10.88 -9.24 -3.48
N VAL A 307 -11.91 -9.42 -4.30
CA VAL A 307 -13.07 -10.24 -3.93
C VAL A 307 -12.92 -11.65 -4.49
N THR A 308 -12.90 -12.64 -3.61
CA THR A 308 -12.69 -14.05 -3.91
C THR A 308 -13.88 -14.87 -3.40
N THR A 309 -14.14 -16.02 -4.04
CA THR A 309 -15.15 -17.00 -3.59
C THR A 309 -14.44 -18.28 -3.23
N GLU A 310 -14.59 -18.71 -1.98
CA GLU A 310 -14.04 -19.96 -1.48
C GLU A 310 -15.13 -21.02 -1.38
N SER A 311 -14.84 -22.22 -1.88
CA SER A 311 -15.76 -23.34 -1.86
C SER A 311 -15.62 -24.11 -0.56
N THR A 312 -16.72 -24.39 0.11
CA THR A 312 -16.75 -25.16 1.37
C THR A 312 -16.68 -26.68 1.17
N ILE A 313 -16.68 -27.14 -0.09
CA ILE A 313 -16.63 -28.57 -0.44
C ILE A 313 -15.22 -29.11 -0.16
N PRO A 314 -15.07 -30.10 0.75
CA PRO A 314 -15.88 -31.31 0.76
C PRO A 314 -16.95 -31.39 1.87
N ALA A 315 -18.13 -31.89 1.49
CA ALA A 315 -19.25 -32.39 2.31
C ALA A 315 -18.98 -32.44 3.82
N GLY A 316 -19.28 -31.36 4.54
CA GLY A 316 -19.00 -31.27 5.97
C GLY A 316 -19.93 -30.34 6.73
N VAL A 317 -20.34 -29.22 6.15
CA VAL A 317 -21.13 -28.20 6.86
C VAL A 317 -22.63 -28.54 6.92
N ALA A 318 -23.07 -29.54 6.15
CA ALA A 318 -24.46 -29.95 6.10
C ALA A 318 -25.04 -30.36 7.47
N LYS A 319 -26.12 -29.71 7.90
CA LYS A 319 -26.89 -30.05 9.11
C LYS A 319 -28.30 -30.45 8.77
N VAL A 320 -28.81 -31.41 9.55
CA VAL A 320 -30.19 -31.88 9.46
C VAL A 320 -31.03 -31.19 10.53
N PHE A 321 -32.20 -30.70 10.15
CA PHE A 321 -33.23 -30.13 11.01
C PHE A 321 -34.62 -30.61 10.57
N SER A 322 -35.64 -30.34 11.38
CA SER A 322 -37.03 -30.72 11.10
C SER A 322 -38.01 -29.61 11.50
N TRP A 323 -39.23 -29.71 10.99
CA TRP A 323 -40.32 -28.77 11.26
C TRP A 323 -41.30 -29.34 12.27
N VAL A 324 -41.80 -28.50 13.19
CA VAL A 324 -42.74 -28.90 14.24
C VAL A 324 -43.92 -27.93 14.31
N LYS A 325 -45.14 -28.47 14.41
CA LYS A 325 -46.35 -27.65 14.58
C LYS A 325 -46.47 -27.12 16.03
N GLU A 326 -46.97 -25.89 16.21
CA GLU A 326 -47.04 -25.21 17.52
C GLU A 326 -47.75 -26.04 18.62
N ASN A 327 -48.71 -26.89 18.25
CA ASN A 327 -49.47 -27.72 19.21
C ASN A 327 -48.76 -29.01 19.69
N GLN A 328 -47.58 -29.35 19.17
CA GLN A 328 -46.82 -30.54 19.61
C GLN A 328 -45.72 -30.23 20.64
N LYS A 329 -45.22 -28.99 20.74
CA LYS A 329 -44.22 -28.60 21.76
C LYS A 329 -44.75 -28.58 23.21
N LEU A 330 -46.05 -28.78 23.43
CA LEU A 330 -46.68 -28.75 24.77
C LEU A 330 -46.61 -30.07 25.55
N PHE A 331 -46.00 -31.13 25.00
CA PHE A 331 -46.04 -32.47 25.59
C PHE A 331 -44.69 -33.16 25.85
N ASP A 332 -43.54 -32.49 25.61
CA ASP A 332 -42.21 -32.99 26.00
C ASP A 332 -41.54 -32.15 27.10
#